data_AF-A0A1F8U8Y8-F1
#
_entry.id   AF-A0A1F8U8Y8-F1
#
_cell.length_a   1.000
_cell.length_b   1.000
_cell.length_c   1.000
_cell.angle_alpha   90.00
_cell.angle_beta   90.00
_cell.angle_gamma   90.00
#
_symmetry.space_group_name_H-M   'P 1'
#
loop_
_entity.id
_entity.type
_entity.pdbx_description
1 polymer ?
#
loop_
_entity_poly.entity_id
_entity_poly.type
_entity_poly.pdbx_seq_one_letter_code
_entity_poly.pdbx_strand_id
1 'polypeptide(L)'
;MPPRFCIEASANAESITVPERLMAFYYLLLGHLIGDFVLQTDKIAENKCRHWKWNLLHVLVVTFCTLGFAYPFGSLLFGMVLLNGAVHFLLDYYKAQITIKLRLPDLAGFLLDQSIHILLLYLISHFAVYGNQPLIDFIIVKYLMVLTFVTSFSAVFTQFVLAALFQRDGSRFFEKGEKNVGILARIYIVIVFYMSVVQSTWYLLLLLVVAAAFFLQFKLGWSKWMSPSHLAVKLLFDTVISAACVFLAVLL
;
A
#
# COMPACT_ATOMS: atom_id res chain seq x y z
N MET A 1 -11.31 2.70 -64.07
CA MET A 1 -11.49 3.56 -62.89
C MET A 1 -12.37 2.82 -61.88
N PRO A 2 -11.83 2.28 -60.80
CA PRO A 2 -12.61 1.86 -59.65
C PRO A 2 -12.73 3.01 -58.62
N PRO A 3 -13.77 3.02 -57.77
CA PRO A 3 -14.06 4.12 -56.86
C PRO A 3 -13.10 4.12 -55.67
N ARG A 4 -12.64 5.32 -55.30
CA ARG A 4 -11.97 5.64 -54.04
C ARG A 4 -12.99 5.46 -52.91
N PHE A 5 -12.94 4.34 -52.19
CA PHE A 5 -13.61 4.22 -50.91
C PHE A 5 -12.65 4.70 -49.82
N CYS A 6 -13.11 5.72 -49.11
CA CYS A 6 -12.42 6.52 -48.11
C CYS A 6 -11.59 5.68 -47.13
N ILE A 7 -10.27 5.90 -47.18
CA ILE A 7 -9.37 5.76 -46.03
C ILE A 7 -9.58 7.03 -45.18
N GLU A 8 -10.72 7.11 -44.49
CA GLU A 8 -10.98 8.15 -43.47
C GLU A 8 -11.80 7.51 -42.34
N ALA A 9 -11.23 6.51 -41.69
CA ALA A 9 -11.75 5.96 -40.45
C ALA A 9 -10.58 5.47 -39.56
N SER A 10 -9.57 6.31 -39.35
CA SER A 10 -8.53 6.03 -38.35
C SER A 10 -7.86 7.30 -37.79
N ALA A 11 -8.63 8.26 -37.32
CA ALA A 11 -8.11 9.35 -36.50
C ALA A 11 -9.25 9.90 -35.66
N ASN A 12 -9.40 9.38 -34.45
CA ASN A 12 -10.00 10.02 -33.26
C ASN A 12 -10.26 8.97 -32.18
N ALA A 13 -9.27 8.14 -31.87
CA ALA A 13 -9.15 7.68 -30.50
C ALA A 13 -8.60 8.88 -29.72
N GLU A 14 -9.48 9.66 -29.11
CA GLU A 14 -9.08 10.58 -28.04
C GLU A 14 -8.30 9.73 -27.03
N SER A 15 -6.97 9.82 -27.07
CA SER A 15 -6.17 9.34 -25.96
C SER A 15 -6.61 10.18 -24.78
N ILE A 16 -7.30 9.54 -23.83
CA ILE A 16 -7.70 10.19 -22.59
C ILE A 16 -6.40 10.63 -21.91
N THR A 17 -6.06 11.91 -22.08
CA THR A 17 -4.88 12.50 -21.46
C THR A 17 -5.21 12.63 -19.98
N VAL A 18 -4.57 11.79 -19.17
CA VAL A 18 -4.74 11.82 -17.72
C VAL A 18 -4.26 13.20 -17.23
N PRO A 19 -5.03 13.95 -16.42
CA PRO A 19 -4.58 15.25 -15.95
C PRO A 19 -3.27 15.17 -15.17
N GLU A 20 -2.37 16.14 -15.33
CA GLU A 20 -1.05 16.15 -14.66
C GLU A 20 -1.17 15.98 -13.14
N ARG A 21 -2.14 16.67 -12.52
CA ARG A 21 -2.49 16.53 -11.10
C ARG A 21 -2.81 15.10 -10.69
N LEU A 22 -3.52 14.37 -11.54
CA LEU A 22 -3.92 13.00 -11.25
C LEU A 22 -2.70 12.08 -11.37
N MET A 23 -1.86 12.26 -12.39
CA MET A 23 -0.60 11.52 -12.48
C MET A 23 0.29 11.81 -11.27
N ALA A 24 0.52 13.08 -10.93
CA ALA A 24 1.31 13.49 -9.78
C ALA A 24 0.81 12.85 -8.48
N PHE A 25 -0.50 12.82 -8.24
CA PHE A 25 -1.06 12.16 -7.07
C PHE A 25 -0.63 10.68 -6.95
N TYR A 26 -0.69 9.91 -8.04
CA TYR A 26 -0.30 8.50 -8.02
C TYR A 26 1.21 8.31 -7.81
N TYR A 27 2.05 9.15 -8.41
CA TYR A 27 3.50 9.10 -8.20
C TYR A 27 3.85 9.43 -6.74
N LEU A 28 3.26 10.50 -6.20
CA LEU A 28 3.45 10.91 -4.81
C LEU A 28 2.94 9.85 -3.83
N LEU A 29 1.75 9.29 -4.09
CA LEU A 29 1.16 8.23 -3.28
C LEU A 29 2.04 6.98 -3.29
N LEU A 30 2.55 6.56 -4.46
CA LEU A 30 3.46 5.42 -4.55
C LEU A 30 4.74 5.65 -3.75
N GLY A 31 5.37 6.83 -3.89
CA GLY A 31 6.57 7.18 -3.13
C GLY A 31 6.33 7.18 -1.63
N HIS A 32 5.20 7.73 -1.18
CA HIS A 32 4.79 7.68 0.23
C HIS A 32 4.57 6.25 0.72
N LEU A 33 3.82 5.43 -0.02
CA LEU A 33 3.53 4.04 0.36
C LEU A 33 4.80 3.18 0.45
N ILE A 34 5.73 3.35 -0.51
CA ILE A 34 7.02 2.65 -0.47
C ILE A 34 7.81 3.09 0.76
N GLY A 35 7.91 4.40 1.01
CA GLY A 35 8.58 4.91 2.19
C GLY A 35 8.00 4.40 3.51
N ASP A 36 6.67 4.49 3.66
CA ASP A 36 5.98 4.25 4.93
C ASP A 36 5.78 2.75 5.23
N PHE A 37 5.62 1.90 4.21
CA PHE A 37 5.30 0.49 4.41
C PHE A 37 6.38 -0.49 3.95
N VAL A 38 7.09 -0.18 2.87
CA VAL A 38 8.10 -1.09 2.29
C VAL A 38 9.45 -0.88 2.94
N LEU A 39 9.92 0.38 3.01
CA LEU A 39 11.23 0.74 3.54
C LEU A 39 11.23 0.91 5.07
N GLN A 40 10.06 1.09 5.68
CA GLN A 40 9.92 1.12 7.14
C GLN A 40 10.16 -0.28 7.73
N THR A 41 11.24 -0.40 8.49
CA THR A 41 11.55 -1.61 9.27
C THR A 41 10.69 -1.67 10.54
N ASP A 42 10.46 -2.87 11.07
CA ASP A 42 9.70 -3.06 12.31
C ASP A 42 10.31 -2.28 13.48
N LYS A 43 11.64 -2.17 13.51
CA LYS A 43 12.37 -1.38 14.51
C LYS A 43 12.05 0.12 14.42
N ILE A 44 11.92 0.68 13.21
CA ILE A 44 11.52 2.09 13.04
C ILE A 44 10.08 2.27 13.53
N ALA A 45 9.16 1.40 13.11
CA ALA A 45 7.75 1.49 13.48
C ALA A 45 7.53 1.43 15.00
N GLU A 46 8.25 0.54 15.70
CA GLU A 46 8.14 0.39 17.16
C GLU A 46 8.70 1.60 17.95
N ASN A 47 9.63 2.36 17.37
CA ASN A 47 10.35 3.41 18.08
C ASN A 47 9.97 4.84 17.66
N LYS A 48 9.36 5.04 16.47
CA LYS A 48 9.11 6.39 15.92
C LYS A 48 8.23 7.26 16.82
N CYS A 49 7.22 6.68 17.47
CA CYS A 49 6.35 7.42 18.39
C CYS A 49 6.99 7.73 19.77
N ARG A 50 8.10 7.08 20.13
CA ARG A 50 8.75 7.22 21.45
C ARG A 50 10.02 8.08 21.40
N HIS A 51 10.66 8.15 20.23
CA HIS A 51 11.98 8.74 20.08
C HIS A 51 12.04 9.57 18.80
N TRP A 52 12.21 10.88 18.95
CA TRP A 52 12.23 11.82 17.83
C TRP A 52 13.28 11.48 16.76
N LYS A 53 14.41 10.87 17.12
CA LYS A 53 15.44 10.43 16.16
C LYS A 53 14.95 9.32 15.23
N TRP A 54 14.15 8.39 15.75
CA TRP A 54 13.54 7.33 14.95
C TRP A 54 12.43 7.88 14.05
N ASN A 55 11.66 8.86 14.54
CA ASN A 55 10.71 9.61 13.72
C ASN A 55 11.43 10.38 12.59
N LEU A 56 12.52 11.09 12.90
CA LEU A 56 13.29 11.82 11.90
C LEU A 56 13.83 10.88 10.82
N LEU A 57 14.41 9.73 11.21
CA LEU A 57 14.87 8.73 10.25
C LEU A 57 13.73 8.25 9.34
N HIS A 58 12.56 7.95 9.91
CA HIS A 58 11.39 7.55 9.16
C HIS A 58 10.95 8.62 8.14
N VAL A 59 10.82 9.86 8.59
CA VAL A 59 10.41 10.99 7.77
C VAL A 59 11.41 11.24 6.65
N LEU A 60 12.71 11.13 6.89
CA LEU A 60 13.72 11.24 5.84
C LEU A 60 13.52 10.17 4.78
N VAL A 61 13.32 8.90 5.17
CA VAL A 61 13.06 7.80 4.23
C VAL A 61 11.83 8.09 3.38
N VAL A 62 10.70 8.48 3.99
CA VAL A 62 9.46 8.77 3.28
C VAL A 62 9.60 9.99 2.37
N THR A 63 10.24 11.05 2.85
CA THR A 63 10.42 12.30 2.09
C THR A 63 11.33 12.08 0.89
N PHE A 64 12.48 11.42 1.06
CA PHE A 64 13.38 11.14 -0.07
C PHE A 64 12.77 10.18 -1.08
N CYS A 65 12.02 9.17 -0.62
CA CYS A 65 11.29 8.29 -1.52
C CYS A 65 10.27 9.09 -2.34
N THR A 66 9.44 9.89 -1.68
CA THR A 66 8.43 10.74 -2.34
C THR A 66 9.04 11.75 -3.30
N LEU A 67 10.18 12.37 -2.96
CA LEU A 67 10.93 13.28 -3.84
C LEU A 67 11.41 12.58 -5.12
N GLY A 68 11.86 11.33 -5.02
CA GLY A 68 12.26 10.54 -6.18
C GLY A 68 11.12 10.38 -7.20
N PHE A 69 9.90 10.14 -6.72
CA PHE A 69 8.71 10.06 -7.58
C PHE A 69 8.15 11.43 -7.98
N ALA A 70 8.49 12.50 -7.26
CA ALA A 70 8.12 13.87 -7.61
C ALA A 70 8.95 14.44 -8.78
N TYR A 71 10.09 13.82 -9.14
CA TYR A 71 11.01 14.24 -10.21
C TYR A 71 10.40 14.79 -11.50
N PRO A 72 9.33 14.19 -12.06
CA PRO A 72 8.76 14.64 -13.32
C PRO A 72 8.05 16.00 -13.21
N PHE A 73 7.68 16.40 -11.99
CA PHE A 73 6.84 17.55 -11.71
C PHE A 73 7.70 18.65 -11.06
N GLY A 74 7.63 19.87 -11.59
CA GLY A 74 8.58 20.96 -11.38
C GLY A 74 8.89 21.36 -9.93
N SER A 75 9.80 22.33 -9.79
CA SER A 75 10.41 22.73 -8.51
C SER A 75 9.43 23.14 -7.41
N LEU A 76 8.25 23.67 -7.76
CA LEU A 76 7.22 24.01 -6.78
C LEU A 76 6.69 22.76 -6.07
N LEU A 77 6.43 21.66 -6.80
CA LEU A 77 5.97 20.40 -6.20
C LEU A 77 7.04 19.81 -5.29
N PHE A 78 8.32 19.90 -5.68
CA PHE A 78 9.45 19.51 -4.83
C PHE A 78 9.45 20.26 -3.49
N GLY A 79 9.27 21.58 -3.52
CA GLY A 79 9.15 22.41 -2.32
C GLY A 79 7.98 21.97 -1.44
N MET A 80 6.83 21.65 -2.05
CA MET A 80 5.66 21.14 -1.33
C MET A 80 5.89 19.76 -0.71
N VAL A 81 6.63 18.86 -1.37
CA VAL A 81 6.99 17.55 -0.81
C VAL A 81 7.94 17.69 0.38
N LEU A 82 8.89 18.64 0.34
CA LEU A 82 9.75 18.95 1.49
C LEU A 82 8.94 19.48 2.68
N LEU A 83 8.01 20.41 2.42
CA LEU A 83 7.08 20.90 3.45
C LEU A 83 6.22 19.75 4.01
N ASN A 84 5.77 18.85 3.14
CA ASN A 84 5.04 17.65 3.56
C ASN A 84 5.87 16.74 4.46
N GLY A 85 7.19 16.64 4.25
CA GLY A 85 8.09 15.94 5.16
C GLY A 85 8.06 16.53 6.58
N ALA A 86 8.05 17.87 6.71
CA ALA A 86 7.92 18.52 8.01
C ALA A 86 6.53 18.28 8.64
N VAL A 87 5.45 18.36 7.85
CA VAL A 87 4.09 18.05 8.32
C VAL A 87 3.99 16.58 8.76
N HIS A 88 4.56 15.66 8.00
CA HIS A 88 4.60 14.23 8.31
C HIS A 88 5.29 13.97 9.65
N PHE A 89 6.44 14.61 9.90
CA PHE A 89 7.12 14.52 11.19
C PHE A 89 6.22 14.95 12.35
N LEU A 90 5.51 16.07 12.21
CA LEU A 90 4.61 16.57 13.24
C LEU A 90 3.42 15.64 13.47
N LEU A 91 2.82 15.12 12.39
CA LEU A 91 1.71 14.17 12.48
C LEU A 91 2.13 12.92 13.24
N ASP A 92 3.24 12.28 12.84
CA ASP A 92 3.76 11.09 13.51
C ASP A 92 4.16 11.36 14.96
N TYR A 93 4.74 12.53 15.24
CA TYR A 93 5.16 12.92 16.59
C TYR A 93 3.97 13.12 17.53
N TYR A 94 2.89 13.74 17.04
CA TYR A 94 1.70 14.05 17.83
C TYR A 94 0.61 12.97 17.78
N LYS A 95 0.76 11.94 16.92
CA LYS A 95 -0.21 10.87 16.71
C LYS A 95 -0.64 10.20 18.01
N ALA A 96 0.32 9.86 18.88
CA ALA A 96 0.04 9.19 20.14
C ALA A 96 -0.80 10.08 21.08
N GLN A 97 -0.45 11.36 21.22
CA GLN A 97 -1.17 12.32 22.05
C GLN A 97 -2.59 12.58 21.50
N ILE A 98 -2.74 12.69 20.18
CA ILE A 98 -4.05 12.87 19.51
C ILE A 98 -4.93 11.64 19.74
N THR A 99 -4.40 10.44 19.53
CA THR A 99 -5.13 9.17 19.69
C THR A 99 -5.62 9.01 21.13
N ILE A 100 -4.78 9.32 22.13
CA ILE A 100 -5.15 9.31 23.55
C ILE A 100 -6.22 10.37 23.85
N LYS A 101 -6.03 11.62 23.40
CA LYS A 101 -6.94 12.73 23.66
C LYS A 101 -8.33 12.49 23.07
N LEU A 102 -8.39 11.90 21.88
CA LEU A 102 -9.63 11.58 21.18
C LEU A 102 -10.20 10.20 21.53
N ARG A 103 -9.53 9.44 22.40
CA ARG A 103 -9.91 8.06 22.80
C ARG A 103 -10.14 7.16 21.59
N LEU A 104 -9.32 7.29 20.56
CA LEU A 104 -9.44 6.50 19.34
C LEU A 104 -8.83 5.11 19.56
N PRO A 105 -9.50 4.03 19.13
CA PRO A 105 -8.87 2.72 19.00
C PRO A 105 -7.67 2.77 18.03
N ASP A 106 -6.68 1.89 18.21
CA ASP A 106 -5.46 1.87 17.38
C ASP A 106 -5.76 1.79 15.87
N LEU A 107 -6.71 0.93 15.47
CA LEU A 107 -7.15 0.83 14.08
C LEU A 107 -7.74 2.15 13.57
N ALA A 108 -8.56 2.84 14.36
CA ALA A 108 -9.14 4.13 13.97
C ALA A 108 -8.07 5.22 13.88
N GLY A 109 -7.11 5.23 14.82
CA GLY A 109 -5.95 6.12 14.78
C GLY A 109 -5.08 5.90 13.53
N PHE A 110 -4.86 4.63 13.15
CA PHE A 110 -4.18 4.28 11.90
C PHE A 110 -4.96 4.75 10.66
N LEU A 111 -6.27 4.52 10.58
CA LEU A 111 -7.06 4.95 9.43
C LEU A 111 -7.12 6.48 9.29
N LEU A 112 -7.25 7.20 10.41
CA LEU A 112 -7.23 8.66 10.43
C LEU A 112 -5.88 9.19 9.93
N ASP A 113 -4.79 8.63 10.44
CA ASP A 113 -3.42 8.95 10.05
C ASP A 113 -3.23 8.78 8.53
N GLN A 114 -3.55 7.62 7.98
CA GLN A 114 -3.44 7.36 6.53
C GLN A 114 -4.35 8.26 5.70
N SER A 115 -5.55 8.57 6.18
CA SER A 115 -6.48 9.48 5.49
C SER A 115 -5.93 10.90 5.38
N ILE A 116 -5.30 11.42 6.44
CA ILE A 116 -4.67 12.74 6.43
C ILE A 116 -3.52 12.78 5.43
N HIS A 117 -2.66 11.75 5.41
CA HIS A 117 -1.55 11.67 4.46
C HIS A 117 -2.03 11.64 3.01
N ILE A 118 -3.02 10.80 2.69
CA ILE A 118 -3.60 10.72 1.35
C ILE A 118 -4.21 12.06 0.94
N LEU A 119 -4.94 12.72 1.84
CA LEU A 119 -5.52 14.04 1.59
C LEU A 119 -4.44 15.09 1.30
N LEU A 120 -3.36 15.12 2.10
CA LEU A 120 -2.26 16.06 1.89
C LEU A 120 -1.57 15.82 0.54
N LEU A 121 -1.29 14.57 0.17
CA LEU A 121 -0.71 14.24 -1.14
C LEU A 121 -1.62 14.64 -2.30
N TYR A 122 -2.94 14.44 -2.14
CA TYR A 122 -3.92 14.92 -3.11
C TYR A 122 -3.89 16.44 -3.26
N LEU A 123 -3.91 17.19 -2.15
CA LEU A 123 -3.81 18.65 -2.17
C LEU A 123 -2.50 19.14 -2.80
N ILE A 124 -1.37 18.50 -2.46
CA ILE A 124 -0.05 18.81 -3.03
C ILE A 124 -0.03 18.56 -4.54
N SER A 125 -0.69 17.51 -5.02
CA SER A 125 -0.74 17.18 -6.45
C SER A 125 -1.32 18.29 -7.34
N HIS A 126 -2.12 19.21 -6.77
CA HIS A 126 -2.66 20.36 -7.51
C HIS A 126 -1.59 21.40 -7.89
N PHE A 127 -0.40 21.35 -7.29
CA PHE A 127 0.75 22.20 -7.64
C PHE A 127 1.65 21.55 -8.69
N ALA A 128 1.26 20.41 -9.25
CA ALA A 128 2.04 19.71 -10.27
C ALA A 128 2.00 20.45 -11.60
N VAL A 129 3.19 20.63 -12.17
CA VAL A 129 3.42 21.11 -13.54
C VAL A 129 4.54 20.24 -14.10
N TYR A 130 4.40 19.66 -15.29
CA TYR A 130 5.49 18.88 -15.88
C TYR A 130 6.75 19.73 -16.07
N GLY A 131 7.85 19.29 -15.47
CA GLY A 131 9.17 19.90 -15.62
C GLY A 131 10.19 18.97 -16.28
N ASN A 132 10.02 17.66 -16.11
CA ASN A 132 10.91 16.63 -16.65
C ASN A 132 10.09 15.43 -17.17
N GLN A 133 10.75 14.57 -17.95
CA GLN A 133 10.17 13.29 -18.34
C GLN A 133 10.08 12.33 -17.13
N PRO A 134 9.00 11.52 -17.02
CA PRO A 134 8.90 10.49 -16.00
C PRO A 134 10.05 9.48 -16.04
N LEU A 135 10.62 9.15 -14.88
CA LEU A 135 11.65 8.11 -14.77
C LEU A 135 11.10 6.69 -15.00
N ILE A 136 9.81 6.51 -14.70
CA ILE A 136 9.07 5.27 -14.88
C ILE A 136 7.71 5.60 -15.49
N ASP A 137 7.19 4.71 -16.32
CA ASP A 137 5.89 4.89 -16.95
C ASP A 137 4.74 4.85 -15.95
N PHE A 138 3.67 5.61 -16.24
CA PHE A 138 2.49 5.69 -15.38
C PHE A 138 1.81 4.32 -15.18
N ILE A 139 1.88 3.44 -16.18
CA ILE A 139 1.39 2.06 -16.09
C ILE A 139 2.17 1.29 -15.03
N ILE A 140 3.50 1.43 -15.01
CA ILE A 140 4.36 0.79 -14.01
C ILE A 140 4.05 1.32 -12.61
N VAL A 141 3.80 2.63 -12.47
CA VAL A 141 3.38 3.24 -11.20
C VAL A 141 2.12 2.57 -10.65
N LYS A 142 1.09 2.36 -11.50
CA LYS A 142 -0.14 1.68 -11.08
C LYS A 142 0.14 0.25 -10.60
N TYR A 143 0.94 -0.52 -11.34
CA TYR A 143 1.28 -1.89 -10.94
C TYR A 143 2.07 -1.93 -9.63
N LEU A 144 3.06 -1.05 -9.46
CA LEU A 144 3.82 -0.95 -8.20
C LEU A 144 2.93 -0.54 -7.04
N MET A 145 1.97 0.36 -7.25
CA MET A 145 1.01 0.77 -6.22
C MET A 145 0.12 -0.39 -5.78
N VAL A 146 -0.43 -1.16 -6.73
CA VAL A 146 -1.21 -2.37 -6.42
C VAL A 146 -0.35 -3.39 -5.67
N LEU A 147 0.89 -3.61 -6.12
CA LEU A 147 1.82 -4.53 -5.47
C LEU A 147 2.11 -4.09 -4.02
N THR A 148 2.44 -2.82 -3.79
CA THR A 148 2.70 -2.26 -2.45
C THR A 148 1.46 -2.34 -1.57
N PHE A 149 0.27 -2.10 -2.13
CA PHE A 149 -1.00 -2.19 -1.41
C PHE A 149 -1.29 -3.62 -0.95
N VAL A 150 -1.26 -4.59 -1.87
CA VAL A 150 -1.50 -6.02 -1.58
C VAL A 150 -0.47 -6.57 -0.60
N THR A 151 0.79 -6.16 -0.73
CA THR A 151 1.87 -6.74 0.08
C THR A 151 2.00 -6.05 1.43
N SER A 152 2.57 -4.85 1.45
CA SER A 152 3.04 -4.18 2.66
C SER A 152 1.93 -3.46 3.41
N PHE A 153 1.08 -2.68 2.72
CA PHE A 153 -0.03 -1.99 3.37
C PHE A 153 -1.00 -2.99 3.99
N SER A 154 -1.43 -4.00 3.21
CA SER A 154 -2.35 -5.03 3.69
C SER A 154 -1.76 -5.85 4.85
N ALA A 155 -0.44 -6.04 4.93
CA ALA A 155 0.20 -6.67 6.09
C ALA A 155 -0.11 -5.90 7.38
N VAL A 156 0.13 -4.59 7.34
CA VAL A 156 -0.03 -3.69 8.50
C VAL A 156 -1.51 -3.51 8.82
N PHE A 157 -2.34 -3.30 7.81
CA PHE A 157 -3.79 -3.15 7.97
C PHE A 157 -4.42 -4.40 8.61
N THR A 158 -4.12 -5.60 8.08
CA THR A 158 -4.61 -6.86 8.65
C THR A 158 -4.16 -7.00 10.11
N GLN A 159 -2.94 -6.57 10.45
CA GLN A 159 -2.46 -6.61 11.83
C GLN A 159 -3.26 -5.70 12.77
N PHE A 160 -3.58 -4.47 12.35
CA PHE A 160 -4.43 -3.57 13.13
C PHE A 160 -5.85 -4.14 13.31
N VAL A 161 -6.42 -4.77 12.28
CA VAL A 161 -7.72 -5.42 12.38
C VAL A 161 -7.68 -6.60 13.35
N LEU A 162 -6.66 -7.46 13.24
CA LEU A 162 -6.49 -8.59 14.16
C LEU A 162 -6.31 -8.13 15.60
N ALA A 163 -5.51 -7.08 15.84
CA ALA A 163 -5.32 -6.51 17.17
C ALA A 163 -6.60 -5.88 17.75
N ALA A 164 -7.50 -5.38 16.89
CA ALA A 164 -8.79 -4.86 17.32
C ALA A 164 -9.79 -5.97 17.68
N LEU A 165 -9.71 -7.13 17.02
CA LEU A 165 -10.60 -8.28 17.25
C LEU A 165 -10.12 -9.19 18.37
N PHE A 166 -8.81 -9.27 18.56
CA PHE A 166 -8.16 -10.25 19.41
C PHE A 166 -7.13 -9.59 20.30
N GLN A 167 -7.31 -9.75 21.61
CA GLN A 167 -6.34 -9.24 22.59
C GLN A 167 -4.99 -9.90 22.36
N ARG A 168 -3.95 -9.08 22.41
CA ARG A 168 -2.58 -9.49 22.10
C ARG A 168 -1.75 -9.44 23.37
N ASP A 169 -1.15 -10.58 23.72
CA ASP A 169 -0.35 -10.71 24.95
C ASP A 169 1.12 -10.25 24.77
N GLY A 170 1.51 -9.90 23.53
CA GLY A 170 2.90 -9.58 23.16
C GLY A 170 3.15 -8.08 22.88
N SER A 171 4.39 -7.63 23.12
CA SER A 171 4.80 -6.24 22.92
C SER A 171 5.19 -5.87 21.49
N ARG A 172 5.40 -6.86 20.61
CA ARG A 172 5.84 -6.65 19.22
C ARG A 172 4.65 -6.44 18.30
N PHE A 173 4.84 -5.71 17.20
CA PHE A 173 3.78 -5.52 16.21
C PHE A 173 3.67 -6.69 15.21
N PHE A 174 4.77 -7.34 14.86
CA PHE A 174 4.77 -8.61 14.12
C PHE A 174 5.58 -9.65 14.86
N GLU A 175 5.11 -10.89 14.87
CA GLU A 175 5.93 -12.01 15.30
C GLU A 175 6.99 -12.36 14.25
N LYS A 176 8.09 -12.96 14.70
CA LYS A 176 9.25 -13.21 13.83
C LYS A 176 8.84 -14.05 12.61
N GLY A 177 8.98 -13.46 11.42
CA GLY A 177 8.65 -14.12 10.15
C GLY A 177 7.17 -14.04 9.74
N GLU A 178 6.28 -13.59 10.63
CA GLU A 178 4.84 -13.47 10.36
C GLU A 178 4.54 -12.57 9.15
N LYS A 179 5.13 -11.36 9.15
CA LYS A 179 4.96 -10.37 8.07
C LYS A 179 5.37 -10.96 6.71
N ASN A 180 6.52 -11.63 6.64
CA ASN A 180 7.06 -12.19 5.41
C ASN A 180 6.22 -13.36 4.90
N VAL A 181 5.79 -14.27 5.78
CA VAL A 181 4.88 -15.37 5.40
C VAL A 181 3.56 -14.81 4.86
N GLY A 182 3.00 -13.78 5.51
CA GLY A 182 1.80 -13.10 5.02
C GLY A 182 1.99 -12.44 3.64
N ILE A 183 3.11 -11.74 3.42
CA ILE A 183 3.42 -11.11 2.13
C ILE A 183 3.53 -12.16 1.02
N LEU A 184 4.28 -13.24 1.25
CA LEU A 184 4.44 -14.32 0.27
C LEU A 184 3.11 -15.00 -0.04
N ALA A 185 2.28 -15.24 0.98
CA ALA A 185 0.96 -15.81 0.81
C ALA A 185 0.05 -14.92 -0.02
N ARG A 186 0.03 -13.60 0.22
CA ARG A 186 -0.79 -12.67 -0.57
C ARG A 186 -0.34 -12.59 -2.03
N ILE A 187 0.97 -12.60 -2.30
CA ILE A 187 1.52 -12.69 -3.67
C ILE A 187 1.04 -13.98 -4.35
N TYR A 188 1.17 -15.12 -3.67
CA TYR A 188 0.72 -16.40 -4.20
C TYR A 188 -0.80 -16.40 -4.47
N ILE A 189 -1.60 -15.88 -3.54
CA ILE A 189 -3.05 -15.78 -3.68
C ILE A 189 -3.43 -14.90 -4.88
N VAL A 190 -2.76 -13.76 -5.08
CA VAL A 190 -2.98 -12.90 -6.26
C VAL A 190 -2.70 -13.67 -7.55
N ILE A 191 -1.60 -14.42 -7.62
CA ILE A 191 -1.28 -15.25 -8.80
C ILE A 191 -2.39 -16.30 -9.02
N VAL A 192 -2.83 -16.99 -7.96
CA VAL A 192 -3.89 -18.00 -8.06
C VAL A 192 -5.21 -17.40 -8.56
N PHE A 193 -5.63 -16.25 -8.03
CA PHE A 193 -6.85 -15.58 -8.49
C PHE A 193 -6.71 -15.05 -9.92
N TYR A 194 -5.56 -14.49 -10.29
CA TYR A 194 -5.33 -14.04 -11.66
C TYR A 194 -5.44 -15.21 -12.66
N MET A 195 -4.79 -16.32 -12.35
CA MET A 195 -4.85 -17.54 -13.17
C MET A 195 -6.26 -18.15 -13.19
N SER A 196 -7.03 -18.00 -12.11
CA SER A 196 -8.39 -18.51 -12.07
C SER A 196 -9.36 -17.74 -12.98
N VAL A 197 -9.11 -16.45 -13.16
CA VAL A 197 -9.87 -15.59 -14.07
C VAL A 197 -9.42 -15.75 -15.52
N VAL A 198 -8.10 -15.80 -15.78
CA VAL A 198 -7.56 -15.78 -17.14
C VAL A 198 -7.51 -17.16 -17.80
N GLN A 199 -7.29 -18.22 -17.02
CA GLN A 199 -7.10 -19.58 -17.56
C GLN A 199 -8.23 -20.52 -17.19
N SER A 200 -8.49 -20.74 -15.89
CA SER A 200 -9.51 -21.68 -15.44
C SER A 200 -9.83 -21.56 -13.96
N THR A 201 -11.11 -21.62 -13.60
CA THR A 201 -11.56 -21.58 -12.20
C THR A 201 -10.94 -22.68 -11.32
N TRP A 202 -10.47 -23.79 -11.90
CA TRP A 202 -9.76 -24.85 -11.18
C TRP A 202 -8.49 -24.40 -10.46
N TYR A 203 -7.85 -23.31 -10.89
CA TYR A 203 -6.68 -22.75 -10.19
C TYR A 203 -7.01 -22.38 -8.73
N LEU A 204 -8.28 -22.11 -8.38
CA LEU A 204 -8.69 -21.83 -7.00
C LEU A 204 -8.40 -22.99 -6.03
N LEU A 205 -8.28 -24.23 -6.52
CA LEU A 205 -7.87 -25.37 -5.69
C LEU A 205 -6.46 -25.18 -5.09
N LEU A 206 -5.61 -24.38 -5.72
CA LEU A 206 -4.28 -24.06 -5.21
C LEU A 206 -4.31 -23.20 -3.93
N LEU A 207 -5.44 -22.57 -3.59
CA LEU A 207 -5.59 -21.90 -2.30
C LEU A 207 -5.45 -22.87 -1.10
N LEU A 208 -5.71 -24.17 -1.31
CA LEU A 208 -5.49 -25.21 -0.30
C LEU A 208 -4.02 -25.30 0.12
N VAL A 209 -3.08 -24.97 -0.77
CA VAL A 209 -1.64 -24.93 -0.46
C VAL A 209 -1.35 -23.85 0.58
N VAL A 210 -1.96 -22.67 0.45
CA VAL A 210 -1.80 -21.56 1.40
C VAL A 210 -2.41 -21.92 2.75
N ALA A 211 -3.62 -22.48 2.74
CA ALA A 211 -4.28 -22.93 3.96
C ALA A 211 -3.44 -23.99 4.70
N ALA A 212 -2.89 -24.97 3.98
CA ALA A 212 -2.00 -25.98 4.53
C ALA A 212 -0.70 -25.37 5.11
N ALA A 213 -0.09 -24.43 4.39
CA ALA A 213 1.12 -23.74 4.86
C ALA A 213 0.87 -22.94 6.15
N PHE A 214 -0.26 -22.23 6.23
CA PHE A 214 -0.68 -21.48 7.42
C PHE A 214 -0.94 -22.41 8.61
N PHE A 215 -1.62 -23.53 8.38
CA PHE A 215 -1.88 -24.53 9.41
C PHE A 215 -0.59 -25.20 9.91
N LEU A 216 0.37 -25.46 9.03
CA LEU A 216 1.68 -25.97 9.41
C LEU A 216 2.43 -24.95 10.28
N GLN A 217 2.49 -23.67 9.88
CA GLN A 217 3.10 -22.61 10.68
C GLN A 217 2.42 -22.43 12.04
N PHE A 218 1.10 -22.56 12.06
CA PHE A 218 0.32 -22.57 13.30
C PHE A 218 0.77 -23.68 14.25
N LYS A 219 0.90 -24.92 13.76
CA LYS A 219 1.39 -26.04 14.58
C LYS A 219 2.84 -25.88 15.02
N LEU A 220 3.71 -25.37 14.14
CA LEU A 220 5.14 -25.24 14.42
C LEU A 220 5.47 -24.14 15.44
N GLY A 221 4.67 -23.06 15.49
CA GLY A 221 4.98 -21.98 16.41
C GLY A 221 3.86 -21.00 16.71
N TRP A 222 2.96 -20.69 15.76
CA TRP A 222 1.99 -19.62 16.01
C TRP A 222 0.89 -19.98 17.01
N SER A 223 0.62 -21.27 17.24
CA SER A 223 -0.31 -21.73 18.28
C SER A 223 0.03 -21.24 19.70
N LYS A 224 1.26 -20.76 19.94
CA LYS A 224 1.68 -20.18 21.22
C LYS A 224 1.07 -18.80 21.52
N TRP A 225 0.68 -18.06 20.48
CA TRP A 225 0.20 -16.67 20.62
C TRP A 225 -1.04 -16.38 19.76
N MET A 226 -1.37 -17.26 18.82
CA MET A 226 -2.50 -17.13 17.92
C MET A 226 -3.48 -18.27 18.21
N SER A 227 -4.77 -17.95 18.36
CA SER A 227 -5.82 -18.96 18.46
C SER A 227 -6.27 -19.43 17.06
N PRO A 228 -7.02 -20.55 16.95
CA PRO A 228 -7.55 -21.00 15.66
C PRO A 228 -8.46 -19.97 14.97
N SER A 229 -9.25 -19.20 15.73
CA SER A 229 -10.10 -18.14 15.16
C SER A 229 -9.27 -16.97 14.63
N HIS A 230 -8.19 -16.61 15.33
CA HIS A 230 -7.25 -15.59 14.87
C HIS A 230 -6.62 -16.00 13.52
N LEU A 231 -6.17 -17.25 13.41
CA LEU A 231 -5.61 -17.79 12.16
C LEU A 231 -6.63 -17.75 11.02
N ALA A 232 -7.88 -18.18 11.29
CA ALA A 232 -8.94 -18.21 10.30
C ALA A 232 -9.27 -16.82 9.76
N VAL A 233 -9.39 -15.83 10.65
CA VAL A 233 -9.62 -14.43 10.26
C VAL A 233 -8.44 -13.90 9.45
N LYS A 234 -7.20 -14.18 9.89
CA LYS A 234 -6.01 -13.77 9.15
C LYS A 234 -6.00 -14.32 7.71
N LEU A 235 -6.26 -15.61 7.55
CA LEU A 235 -6.32 -16.26 6.23
C LEU A 235 -7.45 -15.70 5.37
N LEU A 236 -8.60 -15.41 5.97
CA LEU A 236 -9.74 -14.78 5.28
C LEU A 236 -9.37 -13.40 4.74
N PHE A 237 -8.77 -12.53 5.56
CA PHE A 237 -8.35 -11.19 5.13
C PHE A 237 -7.28 -11.25 4.04
N ASP A 238 -6.26 -12.11 4.20
CA ASP A 238 -5.22 -12.31 3.19
C ASP A 238 -5.82 -12.81 1.85
N THR A 239 -6.90 -13.59 1.90
CA THR A 239 -7.60 -14.09 0.70
C THR A 239 -8.50 -13.01 0.06
N VAL A 240 -9.36 -12.36 0.85
CA VAL A 240 -10.36 -11.39 0.37
C VAL A 240 -9.68 -10.15 -0.20
N ILE A 241 -8.66 -9.61 0.47
CA ILE A 241 -7.96 -8.41 -0.02
C ILE A 241 -7.27 -8.71 -1.35
N SER A 242 -6.57 -9.83 -1.45
CA SER A 242 -5.89 -10.24 -2.69
C SER A 242 -6.89 -10.50 -3.83
N ALA A 243 -8.01 -11.17 -3.55
CA ALA A 243 -9.07 -11.40 -4.53
C ALA A 243 -9.64 -10.08 -5.06
N ALA A 244 -10.00 -9.15 -4.16
CA ALA A 244 -10.53 -7.84 -4.52
C ALA A 244 -9.56 -7.06 -5.41
N CYS A 245 -8.26 -7.11 -5.12
CA CYS A 245 -7.25 -6.45 -5.94
C CYS A 245 -7.16 -7.05 -7.35
N VAL A 246 -7.27 -8.37 -7.51
CA VAL A 246 -7.30 -9.02 -8.84
C VAL A 246 -8.56 -8.63 -9.60
N PHE A 247 -9.74 -8.69 -8.96
CA PHE A 247 -10.98 -8.28 -9.62
C PHE A 247 -10.94 -6.83 -10.09
N LEU A 248 -10.44 -5.91 -9.25
CA LEU A 248 -10.26 -4.52 -9.63
C LEU A 248 -9.24 -4.36 -10.76
N ALA A 249 -8.15 -5.12 -10.76
CA ALA A 249 -7.12 -5.04 -11.79
C ALA A 249 -7.53 -5.66 -13.14
N VAL A 250 -8.45 -6.62 -13.16
CA VAL A 250 -8.94 -7.26 -14.40
C VAL A 250 -10.17 -6.55 -14.97
N LEU A 251 -10.99 -5.91 -14.13
CA LEU A 251 -12.20 -5.19 -14.55
C LEU A 251 -11.94 -3.74 -15.01
N LEU A 252 -10.75 -3.18 -14.71
CA LEU A 252 -10.30 -1.85 -15.11
C LEU A 252 -9.31 -1.92 -16.28
#